data_AF-A0A1C5YR91-F1
#
_entry.id   AF-A0A1C5YR91-F1
#
_cell.length_a   1.000
_cell.length_b   1.000
_cell.length_c   1.000
_cell.angle_alpha   90.00
_cell.angle_beta   90.00
_cell.angle_gamma   90.00
#
_symmetry.space_group_name_H-M   'P 1'
#
loop_
_entity.id
_entity.type
_entity.pdbx_description
1 polymer ?
#
loop_
_entity_poly.entity_id
_entity_poly.type
_entity_poly.pdbx_seq_one_letter_code
_entity_poly.pdbx_strand_id
1 'polypeptide(L)'
;MEAIPYKLRLQLSDEIPQEGQRRVMARIPAFDAPEIDNSFFPLTGGGKTLRGMVLNMALGRFPAETAAFLRECPQARDMDITFSNELDDGCCHSDCRNPSAEIARAIGMNYAFALEFIGLAGPQDPKG
;
A
#
# COMPACT_ATOMS: atom_id res chain seq x y z
N MET A 1 -4.72 -0.32 8.82
CA MET A 1 -5.93 0.45 8.46
C MET A 1 -7.18 -0.16 9.12
N GLU A 2 -8.26 0.62 9.29
CA GLU A 2 -9.54 0.07 9.76
C GLU A 2 -10.18 -0.83 8.70
N ALA A 3 -10.82 -1.92 9.14
CA ALA A 3 -11.49 -2.86 8.25
C ALA A 3 -12.79 -2.27 7.67
N ILE A 4 -13.02 -2.47 6.37
CA ILE A 4 -14.30 -2.16 5.72
C ILE A 4 -15.08 -3.48 5.58
N PRO A 5 -16.23 -3.65 6.28
CA PRO A 5 -16.99 -4.90 6.23
C PRO A 5 -17.41 -5.28 4.81
N TYR A 6 -17.37 -6.58 4.48
CA TYR A 6 -17.69 -7.09 3.13
C TYR A 6 -19.00 -6.55 2.55
N LYS A 7 -20.09 -6.56 3.32
CA LYS A 7 -21.38 -6.03 2.87
C LYS A 7 -21.34 -4.53 2.57
N LEU A 8 -20.56 -3.77 3.33
CA LEU A 8 -20.37 -2.34 3.10
C LEU A 8 -19.52 -2.10 1.84
N ARG A 9 -18.47 -2.90 1.60
CA ARG A 9 -17.69 -2.84 0.35
C ARG A 9 -18.56 -3.04 -0.89
N LEU A 10 -19.43 -4.06 -0.87
CA LEU A 10 -20.37 -4.33 -1.96
C LEU A 10 -21.32 -3.15 -2.18
N GLN A 11 -21.94 -2.65 -1.11
CA GLN A 11 -22.84 -1.50 -1.19
C GLN A 11 -22.14 -0.27 -1.78
N LEU A 12 -20.95 0.08 -1.28
CA LEU A 12 -20.18 1.23 -1.77
C LEU A 12 -19.80 1.05 -3.24
N SER A 13 -19.40 -0.17 -3.64
CA SER A 13 -19.11 -0.51 -5.04
C SER A 13 -20.33 -0.29 -5.95
N ASP A 14 -21.52 -0.71 -5.51
CA ASP A 14 -22.76 -0.55 -6.27
C ASP A 14 -23.22 0.92 -6.37
N GLU A 15 -22.82 1.78 -5.41
CA GLU A 15 -23.13 3.21 -5.41
C GLU A 15 -22.20 4.01 -6.36
N ILE A 16 -21.02 3.51 -6.72
CA ILE A 16 -20.05 4.22 -7.59
C ILE A 16 -20.65 4.65 -8.93
N PRO A 17 -21.36 3.78 -9.70
CA PRO A 17 -21.96 4.19 -10.97
C PRO A 17 -23.04 5.28 -10.85
N GLN A 18 -23.65 5.44 -9.67
CA GLN A 18 -24.76 6.38 -9.45
C GLN A 18 -24.28 7.71 -8.85
N GLU A 19 -23.39 7.65 -7.86
CA GLU A 19 -22.96 8.82 -7.09
C GLU A 19 -21.62 9.39 -7.57
N GLY A 20 -20.83 8.56 -8.26
CA GLY A 20 -19.47 8.85 -8.69
C GLY A 20 -18.43 8.50 -7.63
N GLN A 21 -17.28 8.02 -8.09
CA GLN A 21 -16.17 7.53 -7.27
C GLN A 21 -15.77 8.50 -6.14
N ARG A 22 -15.61 9.80 -6.44
CA ARG A 22 -15.21 10.81 -5.45
C ARG A 22 -16.16 10.89 -4.25
N ARG A 23 -17.47 10.80 -4.46
CA ARG A 23 -18.46 10.92 -3.37
C ARG A 23 -18.46 9.66 -2.49
N VAL A 24 -18.36 8.50 -3.12
CA VAL A 24 -18.28 7.22 -2.40
C VAL A 24 -16.99 7.14 -1.59
N MET A 25 -15.85 7.50 -2.17
CA MET A 25 -14.55 7.48 -1.49
C MET A 25 -14.49 8.42 -0.29
N ALA A 26 -15.12 9.60 -0.36
CA ALA A 26 -15.19 10.54 0.77
C ALA A 26 -15.96 10.00 2.01
N ARG A 27 -16.65 8.87 1.88
CA ARG A 27 -17.34 8.18 2.99
C ARG A 27 -16.46 7.13 3.66
N ILE A 28 -15.24 6.93 3.18
CA ILE A 28 -14.33 5.87 3.60
C ILE A 28 -13.05 6.53 4.15
N PRO A 29 -12.86 6.59 5.47
CA PRO A 29 -11.75 7.30 6.10
C PRO A 29 -10.35 6.91 5.58
N ALA A 30 -10.19 5.65 5.16
CA ALA A 30 -8.96 5.11 4.57
C ALA A 30 -8.48 5.81 3.29
N PHE A 31 -9.33 6.58 2.60
CA PHE A 31 -8.94 7.43 1.47
C PHE A 31 -8.35 8.78 1.90
N ASP A 32 -8.72 9.28 3.08
CA ASP A 32 -8.27 10.58 3.58
C ASP A 32 -7.09 10.46 4.57
N ALA A 33 -6.97 9.32 5.26
CA ALA A 33 -5.95 9.09 6.28
C ALA A 33 -5.06 7.89 5.92
N PRO A 34 -3.85 8.12 5.37
CA PRO A 34 -2.88 7.05 5.16
C PRO A 34 -2.42 6.45 6.49
N GLU A 35 -2.15 5.15 6.48
CA GLU A 35 -1.32 4.52 7.50
C GLU A 35 0.14 4.93 7.26
N ILE A 36 0.78 5.52 8.28
CA ILE A 36 2.14 6.03 8.18
C ILE A 36 2.99 5.40 9.28
N ASP A 37 4.16 4.91 8.89
CA ASP A 37 5.28 4.66 9.80
C ASP A 37 6.45 5.54 9.39
N ASN A 38 6.80 6.48 10.26
CA ASN A 38 7.92 7.41 10.08
C ASN A 38 8.99 7.19 11.17
N SER A 39 9.15 5.96 11.64
CA SER A 39 10.10 5.62 12.70
C SER A 39 11.55 5.48 12.22
N PHE A 40 11.78 5.35 10.91
CA PHE A 40 13.10 5.26 10.33
C PHE A 40 13.66 6.66 10.07
N PHE A 41 14.75 7.00 10.74
CA PHE A 41 15.47 8.25 10.51
C PHE A 41 16.78 7.92 9.79
N PRO A 42 16.92 8.25 8.50
CA PRO A 42 18.21 8.10 7.85
C PRO A 42 19.23 9.01 8.55
N LEU A 43 20.46 8.51 8.69
CA LEU A 43 21.58 9.30 9.17
C LEU A 43 21.79 10.51 8.24
N THR A 44 22.00 11.66 8.85
CA THR A 44 22.10 12.99 8.21
C THR A 44 22.91 13.03 6.92
N GLY A 45 22.34 13.61 5.85
CA GLY A 45 23.05 13.99 4.63
C GLY A 45 22.31 13.60 3.34
N GLY A 46 21.31 14.39 2.94
CA GLY A 46 20.64 14.21 1.65
C GLY A 46 21.55 14.58 0.47
N GLY A 47 21.52 13.78 -0.59
CA GLY A 47 22.18 14.09 -1.86
C GLY A 47 21.53 15.25 -2.61
N LYS A 48 22.15 15.72 -3.70
CA LYS A 48 21.57 16.75 -4.57
C LYS A 48 20.51 16.22 -5.55
N THR A 49 20.31 14.92 -5.61
CA THR A 49 19.44 14.23 -6.56
C THR A 49 18.46 13.36 -5.79
N LEU A 50 17.17 13.45 -6.14
CA LEU A 50 16.13 12.55 -5.68
C LEU A 50 15.94 11.41 -6.68
N ARG A 51 16.05 10.16 -6.21
CA ARG A 51 15.85 8.94 -6.99
C ARG A 51 14.52 8.31 -6.62
N GLY A 52 13.67 8.16 -7.63
CA GLY A 52 12.35 7.53 -7.50
C GLY A 52 12.23 6.30 -8.38
N MET A 53 11.46 5.32 -7.91
CA MET A 53 11.09 4.14 -8.69
C MET A 53 9.59 3.86 -8.59
N VAL A 54 8.98 3.42 -9.68
CA VAL A 54 7.58 2.95 -9.71
C VAL A 54 7.57 1.44 -9.82
N LEU A 55 6.80 0.77 -8.97
CA LEU A 55 6.72 -0.69 -8.90
C LEU A 55 5.26 -1.14 -8.98
N ASN A 56 5.03 -2.18 -9.77
CA ASN A 56 3.87 -3.03 -9.64
C ASN A 56 4.20 -4.17 -8.68
N MET A 57 3.41 -4.33 -7.62
CA MET A 57 3.71 -5.25 -6.53
C MET A 57 3.02 -6.61 -6.67
N ALA A 58 2.32 -6.85 -7.79
CA ALA A 58 1.63 -8.09 -8.10
C ALA A 58 0.74 -8.56 -6.93
N LEU A 59 -0.16 -7.69 -6.48
CA LEU A 59 -1.06 -7.91 -5.35
C LEU A 59 -0.32 -8.19 -4.03
N GLY A 60 0.84 -7.56 -3.83
CA GLY A 60 1.65 -7.68 -2.61
C GLY A 60 2.12 -9.09 -2.29
N ARG A 61 2.13 -10.02 -3.25
CA ARG A 61 2.33 -11.46 -3.01
C ARG A 61 3.74 -11.84 -2.53
N PHE A 62 4.74 -11.06 -2.92
CA PHE A 62 6.16 -11.42 -2.78
C PHE A 62 6.97 -10.38 -1.98
N PRO A 63 6.58 -10.02 -0.74
CA PRO A 63 7.21 -8.91 -0.02
C PRO A 63 8.69 -9.16 0.28
N ALA A 64 9.09 -10.41 0.55
CA ALA A 64 10.49 -10.75 0.83
C ALA A 64 11.36 -10.63 -0.42
N GLU A 65 10.89 -11.12 -1.55
CA GLU A 65 11.57 -11.05 -2.84
C GLU A 65 11.64 -9.61 -3.35
N THR A 66 10.58 -8.82 -3.18
CA THR A 66 10.61 -7.40 -3.50
C THR A 66 11.60 -6.64 -2.62
N ALA A 67 11.65 -6.93 -1.32
CA ALA A 67 12.65 -6.32 -0.42
C ALA A 67 14.09 -6.71 -0.81
N ALA A 68 14.32 -7.97 -1.21
CA ALA A 68 15.62 -8.41 -1.71
C ALA A 68 16.00 -7.68 -3.00
N PHE A 69 15.07 -7.56 -3.96
CA PHE A 69 15.28 -6.78 -5.19
C PHE A 69 15.66 -5.33 -4.90
N LEU A 70 14.92 -4.66 -4.00
CA LEU A 70 15.18 -3.27 -3.61
C LEU A 70 16.53 -3.08 -2.91
N ARG A 71 17.01 -4.10 -2.19
CA ARG A 71 18.27 -4.04 -1.45
C ARG A 71 19.48 -4.39 -2.34
N GLU A 72 19.31 -5.35 -3.23
CA GLU A 72 20.44 -6.02 -3.90
C GLU A 72 20.62 -5.59 -5.35
N CYS A 73 19.54 -5.21 -6.05
CA CYS A 73 19.62 -4.84 -7.46
C CYS A 73 20.29 -3.46 -7.61
N PRO A 74 21.40 -3.32 -8.36
CA PRO A 74 22.12 -2.05 -8.50
C PRO A 74 21.26 -0.88 -9.02
N GLN A 75 20.24 -1.17 -9.81
CA GLN A 75 19.31 -0.20 -10.38
C GLN A 75 18.19 0.22 -9.42
N ALA A 76 17.90 -0.58 -8.40
CA ALA A 76 16.81 -0.35 -7.44
C ALA A 76 17.31 0.01 -6.04
N ARG A 77 18.54 -0.36 -5.69
CA ARG A 77 19.17 0.04 -4.43
C ARG A 77 19.38 1.55 -4.40
N ASP A 78 19.36 2.12 -3.20
CA ASP A 78 19.55 3.56 -2.95
C ASP A 78 18.47 4.45 -3.59
N MET A 79 17.23 3.93 -3.72
CA MET A 79 16.07 4.78 -4.04
C MET A 79 15.67 5.59 -2.81
N ASP A 80 15.42 6.88 -3.01
CA ASP A 80 14.91 7.75 -1.95
C ASP A 80 13.40 7.56 -1.75
N ILE A 81 12.69 7.22 -2.82
CA ILE A 81 11.24 6.99 -2.80
C ILE A 81 10.85 5.87 -3.77
N THR A 82 9.91 5.03 -3.33
CA THR A 82 9.23 4.05 -4.18
C THR A 82 7.74 4.39 -4.23
N PHE A 83 7.18 4.37 -5.43
CA PHE A 83 5.74 4.46 -5.67
C PHE A 83 5.26 3.08 -6.08
N SER A 84 4.52 2.43 -5.20
CA SER A 84 4.12 1.05 -5.37
C SER A 84 2.60 0.94 -5.44
N ASN A 85 2.08 0.30 -6.47
CA ASN A 85 0.66 -0.02 -6.58
C ASN A 85 0.40 -1.53 -6.41
N GLU A 86 -0.87 -1.93 -6.43
CA GLU A 86 -1.27 -3.33 -6.21
C GLU A 86 -0.75 -3.90 -4.88
N LEU A 87 -0.83 -3.09 -3.84
CA LEU A 87 -0.62 -3.48 -2.46
C LEU A 87 -1.98 -3.52 -1.75
N ASP A 88 -2.07 -4.34 -0.71
CA ASP A 88 -3.24 -4.43 0.15
C ASP A 88 -2.84 -4.35 1.63
N ASP A 89 -3.82 -4.15 2.50
CA ASP A 89 -3.68 -4.37 3.94
C ASP A 89 -4.77 -5.34 4.37
N GLY A 90 -4.43 -6.63 4.39
CA GLY A 90 -5.30 -7.65 4.95
C GLY A 90 -6.16 -8.44 3.95
N CYS A 91 -5.77 -8.57 2.69
CA CYS A 91 -6.38 -9.52 1.76
C CYS A 91 -5.79 -10.94 1.95
N CYS A 92 -6.58 -11.99 1.70
CA CYS A 92 -6.11 -13.37 1.82
C CYS A 92 -4.99 -13.72 0.85
N HIS A 93 -4.88 -13.06 -0.32
CA HIS A 93 -3.80 -13.32 -1.27
C HIS A 93 -2.43 -12.81 -0.80
N SER A 94 -2.40 -11.93 0.21
CA SER A 94 -1.20 -11.49 0.92
C SER A 94 -1.06 -12.18 2.29
N ASP A 95 -1.80 -13.25 2.54
CA ASP A 95 -1.91 -13.91 3.86
C ASP A 95 -2.43 -12.97 4.97
N CYS A 96 -3.29 -12.01 4.61
CA CYS A 96 -3.84 -11.00 5.50
C CYS A 96 -2.76 -10.08 6.11
N ARG A 97 -1.64 -9.90 5.41
CA ARG A 97 -0.50 -9.09 5.85
C ARG A 97 -0.61 -7.65 5.36
N ASN A 98 0.35 -6.82 5.76
CA ASN A 98 0.57 -5.49 5.21
C ASN A 98 1.94 -5.49 4.50
N PRO A 99 1.99 -5.84 3.20
CA PRO A 99 3.23 -5.93 2.43
C PRO A 99 4.00 -4.61 2.40
N SER A 100 3.30 -3.45 2.39
CA SER A 100 3.93 -2.13 2.44
C SER A 100 4.81 -1.98 3.69
N ALA A 101 4.25 -2.31 4.87
CA ALA A 101 4.97 -2.25 6.13
C ALA A 101 6.10 -3.29 6.21
N GLU A 102 5.88 -4.51 5.70
CA GLU A 102 6.90 -5.57 5.69
C GLU A 102 8.11 -5.18 4.84
N ILE A 103 7.86 -4.72 3.61
CA ILE A 103 8.92 -4.30 2.69
C ILE A 103 9.68 -3.12 3.28
N ALA A 104 8.97 -2.08 3.75
CA ALA A 104 9.58 -0.89 4.32
C ALA A 104 10.49 -1.20 5.52
N ARG A 105 10.03 -2.05 6.45
CA ARG A 105 10.85 -2.52 7.57
C ARG A 105 12.06 -3.33 7.11
N ALA A 106 11.89 -4.19 6.10
CA ALA A 106 12.96 -5.02 5.58
C ALA A 106 14.07 -4.21 4.90
N ILE A 107 13.74 -3.07 4.26
CA ILE A 107 14.71 -2.21 3.57
C ILE A 107 15.13 -0.99 4.38
N GLY A 108 14.58 -0.80 5.59
CA GLY A 108 14.91 0.31 6.46
C GLY A 108 14.40 1.66 5.95
N MET A 109 13.17 1.69 5.42
CA MET A 109 12.50 2.89 4.94
C MET A 109 11.22 3.16 5.74
N ASN A 110 10.82 4.43 5.74
CA ASN A 110 9.48 4.84 6.15
C ASN A 110 8.46 4.42 5.08
N TYR A 111 7.19 4.34 5.45
CA TYR A 111 6.12 4.13 4.48
C TYR A 111 4.88 4.94 4.78
N ALA A 112 4.11 5.18 3.71
CA ALA A 112 2.73 5.62 3.77
C ALA A 112 1.91 4.68 2.88
N PHE A 113 0.82 4.15 3.41
CA PHE A 113 -0.11 3.29 2.70
C PHE A 113 -1.52 3.90 2.78
N ALA A 114 -2.15 4.12 1.64
CA ALA A 114 -3.51 4.64 1.52
C ALA A 114 -4.31 3.79 0.56
N LEU A 115 -5.63 3.80 0.73
CA LEU A 115 -6.53 3.11 -0.18
C LEU A 115 -6.64 3.90 -1.49
N GLU A 116 -6.36 3.27 -2.63
CA GLU A 116 -6.52 3.87 -3.96
C GLU A 116 -7.88 3.53 -4.59
N PHE A 117 -8.39 2.33 -4.33
CA PHE A 117 -9.70 1.86 -4.76
C PHE A 117 -10.19 0.74 -3.84
N ILE A 118 -11.51 0.53 -3.77
CA ILE A 118 -12.08 -0.67 -3.13
C ILE A 118 -12.10 -1.76 -4.19
N GLY A 119 -11.29 -2.80 -4.02
CA GLY A 119 -11.33 -3.97 -4.89
C GLY A 119 -12.52 -4.88 -4.60
N LEU A 120 -12.77 -5.85 -5.49
CA LEU A 120 -13.70 -6.97 -5.24
C LEU A 120 -13.05 -7.96 -4.27
N ALA A 121 -12.87 -7.54 -3.02
CA ALA A 121 -12.42 -8.40 -1.95
C ALA A 121 -13.51 -9.41 -1.58
N GLY A 122 -13.13 -10.66 -1.38
CA GLY A 122 -14.01 -11.75 -0.98
C GLY A 122 -14.54 -11.58 0.45
N PRO A 123 -15.54 -12.38 0.84
CA PRO A 123 -16.07 -12.41 2.21
C PRO A 123 -15.05 -12.85 3.26
N GLN A 124 -13.98 -13.52 2.84
CA GLN A 124 -12.90 -14.00 3.71
C GLN A 124 -11.84 -12.93 4.02
N ASP A 125 -11.80 -11.82 3.26
CA ASP A 125 -10.79 -10.79 3.45
C ASP A 125 -11.15 -9.91 4.65
N PRO A 126 -10.40 -9.99 5.77
CA PRO A 126 -10.79 -9.39 7.05
C PRO A 126 -10.82 -7.86 7.05
N LYS A 127 -10.08 -7.20 6.14
CA LYS A 127 -9.93 -5.74 6.14
C LYS A 127 -10.38 -5.04 4.88
N GLY A 128 -10.22 -5.66 3.73
CA GLY A 128 -10.22 -4.91 2.47
C GLY A 128 -9.86 -5.77 1.30
#